data_AF-A0A158KRW9-F1
#
_entry.id   AF-A0A158KRW9-F1
#
_cell.length_a   1.000
_cell.length_b   1.000
_cell.length_c   1.000
_cell.angle_alpha   90.00
_cell.angle_beta   90.00
_cell.angle_gamma   90.00
#
_symmetry.space_group_name_H-M   'P 1'
#
loop_
_entity.id
_entity.type
_entity.pdbx_description
1 polymer ?
#
loop_
_entity_poly.entity_id
_entity_poly.type
_entity_poly.pdbx_seq_one_letter_code
_entity_poly.pdbx_strand_id
1 'polypeptide(L)'
;MHIDWWTLGLQTVNALVLVWLLARFLFKPVAIMVAERQRAAASLINDAAAARDAAVSAQKQAAAAVARLTQRHAHLLAAASTEAAALKASLEQAAHADADRLRGAAQAEIEAMRRDAAQADADRASCFALDIAARLLDRLPQEAHVAGFIAGLAEELAKLRAETRAQLAADGGALRLIAPRSLHPDELAACRMALARVLGREPPL
;
A
#
# COMPACT_ATOMS: atom_id res chain seq x y z
N MET A 1 -127.58 -44.52 24.08
CA MET A 1 -126.19 -44.34 23.59
C MET A 1 -125.34 -44.01 24.79
N HIS A 2 -124.71 -45.02 25.39
CA HIS A 2 -123.87 -44.83 26.58
C HIS A 2 -122.51 -44.33 26.11
N ILE A 3 -122.18 -43.10 26.50
CA ILE A 3 -120.80 -42.62 26.40
C ILE A 3 -120.08 -43.29 27.56
N ASP A 4 -119.27 -44.29 27.24
CA ASP A 4 -118.41 -44.96 28.20
C ASP A 4 -117.29 -44.00 28.63
N TRP A 5 -117.59 -43.06 29.54
CA TRP A 5 -116.63 -42.11 30.11
C TRP A 5 -115.41 -42.81 30.72
N TRP A 6 -115.57 -44.06 31.14
CA TRP A 6 -114.50 -44.93 31.62
C TRP A 6 -113.54 -45.38 30.51
N THR A 7 -114.05 -45.77 29.33
CA THR A 7 -113.19 -46.14 28.20
C THR A 7 -112.49 -44.92 27.63
N LEU A 8 -113.15 -43.75 27.59
CA LEU A 8 -112.52 -42.48 27.17
C LEU A 8 -111.35 -42.09 28.10
N GLY A 9 -111.52 -42.24 29.42
CA GLY A 9 -110.45 -42.00 30.40
C GLY A 9 -109.26 -42.94 30.20
N LEU A 10 -109.51 -44.24 30.03
CA LEU A 10 -108.48 -45.24 29.76
C LEU A 10 -107.77 -45.02 28.40
N GLN A 11 -108.50 -44.63 27.36
CA GLN A 11 -107.93 -44.28 26.05
C GLN A 11 -107.05 -43.03 26.14
N THR A 12 -107.47 -42.02 26.92
CA THR A 12 -106.69 -40.81 27.16
C THR A 12 -105.40 -41.13 27.90
N VAL A 13 -105.45 -41.95 28.95
CA VAL A 13 -104.27 -42.42 29.67
C VAL A 13 -103.35 -43.23 28.74
N ASN A 14 -103.90 -44.11 27.92
CA ASN A 14 -103.12 -44.89 26.95
C ASN A 14 -102.43 -43.98 25.91
N ALA A 15 -103.11 -42.95 25.40
CA ALA A 15 -102.52 -41.96 24.50
C ALA A 15 -101.44 -41.11 25.18
N LEU A 16 -101.64 -40.72 26.45
CA LEU A 16 -100.64 -39.99 27.24
C LEU A 16 -99.39 -40.83 27.51
N VAL A 17 -99.57 -42.11 27.87
CA VAL A 17 -98.47 -43.06 28.04
C VAL A 17 -97.74 -43.24 26.70
N LEU A 18 -98.46 -43.40 25.59
CA LEU A 18 -97.87 -43.52 24.26
C LEU A 18 -97.08 -42.27 23.84
N VAL A 19 -97.63 -41.08 24.07
CA VAL A 19 -96.95 -39.80 23.78
C VAL A 19 -95.73 -39.62 24.68
N TRP A 20 -95.82 -39.99 25.96
CA TRP A 20 -94.69 -39.96 26.89
C TRP A 20 -93.58 -40.92 26.45
N LEU A 21 -93.96 -42.13 26.02
CA LEU A 21 -93.03 -43.13 25.50
C LEU A 21 -92.39 -42.63 24.20
N LEU A 22 -93.16 -42.09 23.25
CA LEU A 22 -92.64 -41.50 22.01
C LEU A 22 -91.72 -40.28 22.27
N ALA A 23 -92.08 -39.40 23.19
CA ALA A 23 -91.25 -38.24 23.55
C ALA A 23 -89.93 -38.68 24.21
N ARG A 24 -89.97 -39.72 25.04
CA ARG A 24 -88.80 -40.22 25.76
C ARG A 24 -87.90 -41.12 24.91
N PHE A 25 -88.48 -41.98 24.07
CA PHE A 25 -87.79 -42.99 23.28
C PHE A 25 -87.47 -42.56 21.84
N LEU A 26 -88.21 -41.63 21.24
CA LEU A 26 -87.99 -41.20 19.85
C LEU A 26 -87.42 -39.78 19.79
N PHE A 27 -88.05 -38.80 20.43
CA PHE A 27 -87.62 -37.39 20.32
C PHE A 27 -86.26 -37.11 20.97
N LYS A 28 -86.02 -37.62 22.17
CA LYS A 28 -84.72 -37.43 22.85
C LYS A 28 -83.53 -37.98 22.04
N PRO A 29 -83.51 -39.25 21.60
CA PRO A 29 -82.39 -39.77 20.81
C PRO A 29 -82.26 -39.10 19.43
N VAL A 30 -83.38 -38.76 18.76
CA VAL A 30 -83.33 -38.04 17.48
C VAL A 30 -82.76 -36.62 17.65
N ALA A 31 -83.16 -35.89 18.69
CA ALA A 31 -82.62 -34.55 18.97
C ALA A 31 -81.13 -34.58 19.31
N ILE A 32 -80.67 -35.59 20.06
CA ILE A 32 -79.24 -35.80 20.34
C ILE A 32 -78.46 -36.04 19.04
N MET A 33 -78.96 -36.91 18.16
CA MET A 33 -78.31 -37.23 16.89
C MET A 33 -78.24 -36.02 15.94
N VAL A 34 -79.27 -35.18 15.90
CA VAL A 34 -79.26 -33.92 15.13
C VAL A 34 -78.28 -32.91 15.73
N ALA A 35 -78.26 -32.76 17.06
CA ALA A 35 -77.33 -31.87 17.75
C ALA A 35 -75.87 -32.30 17.56
N GLU A 36 -75.60 -33.61 17.57
CA GLU A 36 -74.28 -34.18 17.33
C GLU A 36 -73.81 -33.95 15.89
N ARG A 37 -74.70 -34.13 14.90
CA ARG A 37 -74.41 -33.77 13.50
C ARG A 37 -74.19 -32.27 13.32
N GLN A 38 -74.98 -31.41 13.97
CA GLN A 38 -74.77 -29.96 13.93
C GLN A 38 -73.44 -29.56 14.55
N ARG A 39 -73.05 -30.16 15.68
CA ARG A 39 -71.74 -29.91 16.31
C ARG A 39 -70.59 -30.39 15.43
N ALA A 40 -70.70 -31.57 14.81
CA ALA A 40 -69.69 -32.08 13.89
C ALA A 40 -69.54 -31.16 12.67
N ALA A 41 -70.64 -30.72 12.06
CA ALA A 41 -70.63 -29.77 10.95
C ALA A 41 -70.03 -28.42 11.35
N ALA A 42 -70.40 -27.89 12.52
CA ALA A 42 -69.84 -26.64 13.05
C ALA A 42 -68.34 -26.76 13.35
N SER A 43 -67.89 -27.88 13.90
CA SER A 43 -66.46 -28.17 14.11
C SER A 43 -65.71 -28.16 12.78
N LEU A 44 -66.20 -28.89 11.78
CA LEU A 44 -65.57 -28.95 10.46
C LEU A 44 -65.45 -27.57 9.80
N ILE A 45 -66.48 -26.73 9.91
CA ILE A 45 -66.44 -25.36 9.39
C ILE A 45 -65.42 -24.51 10.15
N ASN A 46 -65.37 -24.61 11.48
CA ASN A 46 -64.41 -23.87 12.30
C ASN A 46 -62.98 -24.33 12.03
N ASP A 47 -62.74 -25.63 11.91
CA ASP A 47 -61.43 -26.20 11.61
C ASP A 47 -60.97 -25.78 10.21
N ALA A 48 -61.86 -25.78 9.22
CA ALA A 48 -61.57 -25.28 7.88
C ALA A 48 -61.25 -23.78 7.87
N ALA A 49 -61.99 -22.97 8.63
CA ALA A 49 -61.72 -21.54 8.78
C ALA A 49 -60.37 -21.29 9.46
N ALA A 50 -60.07 -21.99 10.55
CA ALA A 50 -58.79 -21.91 11.26
C ALA A 50 -57.62 -22.35 10.36
N ALA A 51 -57.78 -23.43 9.59
CA ALA A 51 -56.77 -23.88 8.63
C ALA A 51 -56.53 -22.86 7.52
N ARG A 52 -57.60 -22.22 7.01
CA ARG A 52 -57.49 -21.15 6.01
C ARG A 52 -56.76 -19.94 6.57
N ASP A 53 -57.10 -19.49 7.78
CA ASP A 53 -56.45 -18.34 8.41
C ASP A 53 -54.98 -18.62 8.73
N ALA A 54 -54.67 -19.84 9.18
CA ALA A 54 -53.29 -20.29 9.37
C ALA A 54 -52.51 -20.29 8.05
N ALA A 55 -53.09 -20.78 6.96
CA ALA A 55 -52.46 -20.78 5.64
C ALA A 55 -52.21 -19.35 5.12
N VAL A 56 -53.19 -18.44 5.26
CA VAL A 56 -53.04 -17.02 4.87
C VAL A 56 -51.97 -16.34 5.73
N SER A 57 -51.94 -16.60 7.03
CA SER A 57 -50.90 -16.08 7.93
C SER A 57 -49.51 -16.58 7.53
N ALA A 58 -49.36 -17.88 7.27
CA ALA A 58 -48.11 -18.48 6.81
C ALA A 58 -47.65 -17.88 5.48
N GLN A 59 -48.56 -17.68 4.53
CA GLN A 59 -48.25 -17.05 3.24
C GLN A 59 -47.75 -15.60 3.42
N LYS A 60 -48.41 -14.81 4.28
CA LYS A 60 -47.98 -13.44 4.60
C LYS A 60 -46.61 -13.41 5.26
N GLN A 61 -46.34 -14.33 6.20
CA GLN A 61 -45.04 -14.44 6.87
C GLN A 61 -43.94 -14.85 5.89
N ALA A 62 -44.21 -15.81 4.99
CA ALA A 62 -43.28 -16.22 3.94
C ALA A 62 -42.97 -15.06 2.99
N ALA A 63 -43.98 -14.33 2.51
CA ALA A 63 -43.79 -13.16 1.66
C ALA A 63 -42.95 -12.07 2.36
N ALA A 64 -43.21 -11.79 3.64
CA ALA A 64 -42.43 -10.84 4.42
C ALA A 64 -41.00 -11.33 4.70
N ALA A 65 -40.77 -12.64 4.82
CA ALA A 65 -39.44 -13.22 4.96
C ALA A 65 -38.64 -13.10 3.65
N VAL A 66 -39.27 -13.40 2.51
CA VAL A 66 -38.66 -13.23 1.18
C VAL A 66 -38.29 -11.77 0.94
N ALA A 67 -39.20 -10.83 1.20
CA ALA A 67 -38.91 -9.40 1.04
C ALA A 67 -37.71 -8.94 1.90
N ARG A 68 -37.66 -9.38 3.16
CA ARG A 68 -36.52 -9.09 4.07
C ARG A 68 -35.22 -9.71 3.59
N LEU A 69 -35.27 -10.94 3.07
CA LEU A 69 -34.09 -11.60 2.49
C LEU A 69 -33.59 -10.86 1.26
N THR A 70 -34.47 -10.49 0.32
CA THR A 70 -34.11 -9.72 -0.87
C THR A 70 -33.47 -8.38 -0.50
N GLN A 71 -34.04 -7.65 0.45
CA GLN A 71 -33.47 -6.38 0.91
C GLN A 71 -32.09 -6.56 1.55
N ARG A 72 -31.92 -7.57 2.42
CA ARG A 72 -30.62 -7.89 3.02
C ARG A 72 -29.59 -8.28 1.97
N HIS A 73 -30.00 -9.09 0.98
CA HIS A 73 -29.11 -9.54 -0.08
C HIS A 73 -28.65 -8.37 -0.95
N ALA A 74 -29.56 -7.46 -1.31
CA ALA A 74 -29.23 -6.24 -2.04
C ALA A 74 -28.26 -5.33 -1.23
N HIS A 75 -28.51 -5.18 0.07
CA HIS A 75 -27.62 -4.42 0.95
C HIS A 75 -26.23 -5.04 1.06
N LEU A 76 -26.14 -6.37 1.23
CA LEU A 76 -24.86 -7.08 1.29
C LEU A 76 -24.09 -6.98 -0.02
N LEU A 77 -24.77 -7.11 -1.17
CA LEU A 77 -24.14 -6.93 -2.48
C LEU A 77 -23.64 -5.49 -2.68
N ALA A 78 -24.41 -4.49 -2.29
CA ALA A 78 -24.00 -3.08 -2.37
C ALA A 78 -22.80 -2.79 -1.46
N ALA A 79 -22.80 -3.32 -0.23
CA ALA A 79 -21.69 -3.18 0.70
C ALA A 79 -20.42 -3.87 0.16
N ALA A 80 -20.53 -5.12 -0.30
CA ALA A 80 -19.42 -5.86 -0.90
C ALA A 80 -18.87 -5.18 -2.16
N SER A 81 -19.74 -4.62 -3.01
CA SER A 81 -19.31 -3.86 -4.19
C SER A 81 -18.57 -2.58 -3.81
N THR A 82 -19.03 -1.88 -2.77
CA THR A 82 -18.38 -0.66 -2.26
C THR A 82 -17.01 -0.98 -1.67
N GLU A 83 -16.92 -2.04 -0.86
CA GLU A 83 -15.67 -2.51 -0.26
C GLU A 83 -14.66 -2.98 -1.32
N ALA A 84 -15.13 -3.74 -2.32
CA ALA A 84 -14.29 -4.16 -3.44
C ALA A 84 -13.77 -2.96 -4.26
N ALA A 85 -14.62 -1.93 -4.49
CA ALA A 85 -14.20 -0.71 -5.17
C ALA A 85 -13.16 0.07 -4.35
N ALA A 86 -13.34 0.19 -3.04
CA ALA A 86 -12.38 0.84 -2.14
C ALA A 86 -11.05 0.09 -2.10
N LEU A 87 -11.08 -1.24 -1.99
CA LEU A 87 -9.89 -2.08 -2.01
C LEU A 87 -9.15 -1.95 -3.36
N LYS A 88 -9.89 -1.98 -4.48
CA LYS A 88 -9.32 -1.79 -5.81
C LYS A 88 -8.63 -0.43 -5.92
N ALA A 89 -9.29 0.66 -5.51
CA ALA A 89 -8.70 1.99 -5.54
C ALA A 89 -7.44 2.08 -4.66
N SER A 90 -7.47 1.48 -3.47
CA SER A 90 -6.30 1.42 -2.58
C SER A 90 -5.14 0.64 -3.19
N LEU A 91 -5.41 -0.50 -3.85
CA LEU A 91 -4.39 -1.31 -4.51
C LEU A 91 -3.81 -0.58 -5.72
N GLU A 92 -4.64 0.09 -6.51
CA GLU A 92 -4.19 0.91 -7.63
C GLU A 92 -3.31 2.07 -7.14
N GLN A 93 -3.70 2.76 -6.08
CA GLN A 93 -2.90 3.84 -5.50
C GLN A 93 -1.56 3.33 -4.95
N ALA A 94 -1.56 2.18 -4.26
CA ALA A 94 -0.33 1.56 -3.78
C ALA A 94 0.59 1.16 -4.94
N ALA A 95 0.04 0.55 -5.99
CA ALA A 95 0.82 0.18 -7.18
C ALA A 95 1.43 1.40 -7.89
N HIS A 96 0.70 2.53 -7.97
CA HIS A 96 1.24 3.77 -8.53
C HIS A 96 2.36 4.34 -7.66
N ALA A 97 2.17 4.40 -6.34
CA ALA A 97 3.20 4.87 -5.41
C ALA A 97 4.47 4.01 -5.47
N ASP A 98 4.32 2.68 -5.61
CA ASP A 98 5.43 1.75 -5.77
C ASP A 98 6.16 1.94 -7.10
N ALA A 99 5.41 2.12 -8.19
CA ALA A 99 5.98 2.39 -9.50
C ALA A 99 6.76 3.71 -9.52
N ASP A 100 6.23 4.77 -8.91
CA ASP A 100 6.88 6.08 -8.87
C ASP A 100 8.11 6.06 -7.97
N ARG A 101 8.07 5.35 -6.86
CA ARG A 101 9.24 5.10 -6.01
C ARG A 101 10.33 4.32 -6.75
N LEU A 102 9.96 3.28 -7.49
CA LEU A 102 10.90 2.50 -8.29
C LEU A 102 11.52 3.34 -9.41
N ARG A 103 10.71 4.17 -10.10
CA ARG A 103 11.20 5.10 -11.12
C ARG A 103 12.15 6.12 -10.54
N GLY A 104 11.81 6.72 -9.40
CA GLY A 104 12.68 7.68 -8.71
C GLY A 104 14.00 7.06 -8.28
N ALA A 105 13.97 5.85 -7.73
CA ALA A 105 15.17 5.11 -7.36
C ALA A 105 16.05 4.80 -8.59
N ALA A 106 15.44 4.29 -9.67
CA ALA A 106 16.16 3.99 -10.91
C ALA A 106 16.78 5.24 -11.55
N GLN A 107 16.07 6.38 -11.54
CA GLN A 107 16.62 7.64 -12.02
C GLN A 107 17.79 8.13 -11.18
N ALA A 108 17.69 8.05 -9.85
CA ALA A 108 18.79 8.40 -8.95
C ALA A 108 20.01 7.51 -9.17
N GLU A 109 19.80 6.20 -9.38
CA GLU A 109 20.87 5.24 -9.67
C GLU A 109 21.52 5.53 -11.03
N ILE A 110 20.75 5.83 -12.08
CA ILE A 110 21.28 6.22 -13.39
C ILE A 110 22.13 7.50 -13.27
N GLU A 111 21.68 8.50 -12.54
CA GLU A 111 22.44 9.74 -12.34
C GLU A 111 23.69 9.54 -11.47
N ALA A 112 23.68 8.59 -10.52
CA ALA A 112 24.89 8.18 -9.81
C ALA A 112 25.88 7.48 -10.77
N MET A 113 25.43 6.48 -11.52
CA MET A 113 26.26 5.76 -12.49
C MET A 113 26.87 6.69 -13.55
N ARG A 114 26.11 7.68 -14.03
CA ARG A 114 26.61 8.70 -14.98
C ARG A 114 27.75 9.53 -14.39
N ARG A 115 27.59 9.97 -13.14
CA ARG A 115 28.64 10.74 -12.44
C ARG A 115 29.88 9.90 -12.22
N ASP A 116 29.72 8.66 -11.78
CA ASP A 116 30.84 7.74 -11.55
C ASP A 116 31.57 7.43 -12.86
N ALA A 117 30.84 7.19 -13.95
CA ALA A 117 31.43 6.99 -15.27
C ALA A 117 32.18 8.23 -15.77
N ALA A 118 31.60 9.42 -15.63
CA ALA A 118 32.25 10.67 -16.02
C ALA A 118 33.53 10.93 -15.21
N GLN A 119 33.52 10.62 -13.91
CA GLN A 119 34.70 10.73 -13.07
C GLN A 119 35.78 9.73 -13.50
N ALA A 120 35.42 8.47 -13.74
CA ALA A 120 36.35 7.45 -14.21
C ALA A 120 36.98 7.82 -15.57
N ASP A 121 36.20 8.39 -16.48
CA ASP A 121 36.69 8.87 -17.77
C ASP A 121 37.64 10.07 -17.60
N ALA A 122 37.31 11.02 -16.71
CA ALA A 122 38.18 12.15 -16.40
C ALA A 122 39.51 11.72 -15.78
N ASP A 123 39.49 10.74 -14.86
CA ASP A 123 40.67 10.17 -14.24
C ASP A 123 41.53 9.46 -15.30
N ARG A 124 40.91 8.68 -16.19
CA ARG A 124 41.61 7.99 -17.28
C ARG A 124 42.22 8.98 -18.27
N ALA A 125 41.50 10.03 -18.63
CA ALA A 125 42.00 11.09 -19.50
C ALA A 125 43.18 11.83 -18.85
N SER A 126 43.11 12.09 -17.55
CA SER A 126 44.19 12.74 -16.78
C SER A 126 45.45 11.86 -16.75
N CYS A 127 45.30 10.56 -16.46
CA CYS A 127 46.41 9.60 -16.53
C CYS A 127 47.03 9.54 -17.92
N PHE A 128 46.21 9.55 -18.98
CA PHE A 128 46.70 9.54 -20.35
C PHE A 128 47.42 10.84 -20.73
N ALA A 129 46.90 11.99 -20.31
CA ALA A 129 47.55 13.29 -20.51
C ALA A 129 48.90 13.35 -19.79
N LEU A 130 48.98 12.81 -18.56
CA LEU A 130 50.22 12.70 -17.82
C LEU A 130 51.23 11.76 -18.50
N ASP A 131 50.81 10.62 -19.04
CA ASP A 131 51.70 9.71 -19.82
C ASP A 131 52.23 10.41 -21.08
N ILE A 132 51.37 11.14 -21.81
CA ILE A 132 51.80 11.93 -22.97
C ILE A 132 52.80 13.01 -22.55
N ALA A 133 52.51 13.77 -21.48
CA ALA A 133 53.38 14.82 -20.99
C ALA A 133 54.74 14.25 -20.54
N ALA A 134 54.75 13.12 -19.83
CA ALA A 134 55.96 12.41 -19.43
C ALA A 134 56.78 11.97 -20.65
N ARG A 135 56.16 11.35 -21.65
CA ARG A 135 56.84 10.93 -22.89
C ARG A 135 57.37 12.09 -23.71
N LEU A 136 56.66 13.22 -23.71
CA LEU A 136 57.11 14.44 -24.39
C LEU A 136 58.32 15.04 -23.66
N LEU A 137 58.29 15.02 -22.32
CA LEU A 137 59.41 15.42 -21.49
C LEU A 137 60.62 14.51 -21.75
N ASP A 138 60.45 13.20 -21.80
CA ASP A 138 61.53 12.24 -22.09
C ASP A 138 62.18 12.42 -23.48
N ARG A 139 61.49 13.08 -24.42
CA ARG A 139 62.04 13.41 -25.75
C ARG A 139 62.86 14.70 -25.77
N LEU A 140 62.80 15.51 -24.72
CA LEU A 140 63.63 16.72 -24.62
C LEU A 140 65.08 16.34 -24.26
N PRO A 141 66.05 17.21 -24.59
CA PRO A 141 67.43 17.03 -24.14
C PRO A 141 67.51 17.07 -22.61
N GLN A 142 68.39 16.24 -22.01
CA GLN A 142 68.51 16.13 -20.55
C GLN A 142 68.86 17.46 -19.87
N GLU A 143 69.54 18.35 -20.57
CA GLU A 143 69.91 19.69 -20.08
C GLU A 143 68.67 20.60 -19.97
N ALA A 144 67.70 20.45 -20.88
CA ALA A 144 66.46 21.24 -20.89
C ALA A 144 65.50 20.86 -19.75
N HIS A 145 65.64 19.66 -19.15
CA HIS A 145 64.77 19.17 -18.08
C HIS A 145 64.92 19.96 -16.78
N VAL A 146 66.10 20.55 -16.55
CA VAL A 146 66.40 21.31 -15.33
C VAL A 146 66.64 22.77 -15.70
N ALA A 147 67.58 23.05 -16.61
CA ALA A 147 68.00 24.41 -16.92
C ALA A 147 66.85 25.30 -17.42
N GLY A 148 65.92 24.74 -18.21
CA GLY A 148 64.75 25.46 -18.72
C GLY A 148 63.76 25.90 -17.64
N PHE A 149 63.74 25.23 -16.48
CA PHE A 149 62.79 25.52 -15.39
C PHE A 149 63.37 26.43 -14.30
N ILE A 150 64.68 26.63 -14.25
CA ILE A 150 65.34 27.45 -13.20
C ILE A 150 64.83 28.90 -13.22
N ALA A 151 64.70 29.49 -14.41
CA ALA A 151 64.21 30.86 -14.56
C ALA A 151 62.75 31.00 -14.10
N GLY A 152 61.89 30.07 -14.50
CA GLY A 152 60.48 30.04 -14.08
C GLY A 152 60.32 29.85 -12.58
N LEU A 153 61.13 28.98 -11.96
CA LEU A 153 61.14 28.80 -10.51
C LEU A 153 61.51 30.11 -9.78
N ALA A 154 62.54 30.82 -10.25
CA ALA A 154 62.94 32.09 -9.67
C ALA A 154 61.87 33.17 -9.84
N GLU A 155 61.16 33.20 -10.97
CA GLU A 155 60.06 34.12 -11.21
C GLU A 155 58.88 33.88 -10.26
N GLU A 156 58.47 32.62 -10.07
CA GLU A 156 57.38 32.27 -9.13
C GLU A 156 57.76 32.55 -7.67
N LEU A 157 59.01 32.30 -7.30
CA LEU A 157 59.52 32.68 -5.97
C LEU A 157 59.51 34.20 -5.77
N ALA A 158 59.75 34.99 -6.82
CA ALA A 158 59.68 36.44 -6.75
C ALA A 158 58.25 36.98 -6.56
N LYS A 159 57.24 36.22 -7.02
CA LYS A 159 55.81 36.53 -6.83
C LYS A 159 55.32 36.26 -5.40
N LEU A 160 56.07 35.51 -4.60
CA LEU A 160 55.73 35.27 -3.20
C LEU A 160 55.80 36.54 -2.35
N ARG A 161 54.98 36.58 -1.29
CA ARG A 161 54.93 37.70 -0.34
C ARG A 161 56.31 37.92 0.31
N ALA A 162 56.62 39.19 0.60
CA ALA A 162 57.92 39.58 1.18
C ALA A 162 58.22 38.87 2.51
N GLU A 163 57.20 38.64 3.34
CA GLU A 163 57.33 37.88 4.61
C GLU A 163 57.76 36.43 4.38
N THR A 164 57.14 35.74 3.42
CA THR A 164 57.49 34.35 3.07
C THR A 164 58.89 34.27 2.48
N ARG A 165 59.30 35.23 1.65
CA ARG A 165 60.68 35.30 1.13
C ARG A 165 61.70 35.54 2.25
N ALA A 166 61.37 36.40 3.21
CA ALA A 166 62.22 36.66 4.38
C ALA A 166 62.35 35.42 5.29
N GLN A 167 61.27 34.65 5.47
CA GLN A 167 61.29 33.39 6.22
C GLN A 167 62.15 32.32 5.52
N LEU A 168 62.07 32.22 4.20
CA LEU A 168 62.92 31.32 3.40
C LEU A 168 64.40 31.73 3.43
N ALA A 169 64.70 33.01 3.67
CA ALA A 169 66.04 33.55 3.76
C ALA A 169 66.60 33.61 5.20
N ALA A 170 65.82 33.24 6.22
CA ALA A 170 66.23 33.30 7.61
C ALA A 170 67.16 32.13 7.98
N ASP A 171 68.23 32.42 8.74
CA ASP A 171 69.23 31.44 9.18
C ASP A 171 68.56 30.30 9.97
N GLY A 172 68.64 29.08 9.44
CA GLY A 172 68.15 27.85 10.09
C GLY A 172 67.21 27.00 9.22
N GLY A 173 66.64 27.55 8.15
CA GLY A 173 65.84 26.80 7.18
C GLY A 173 66.72 26.19 6.09
N ALA A 174 67.07 24.90 6.18
CA ALA A 174 67.71 24.21 5.06
C ALA A 174 66.71 24.14 3.89
N LEU A 175 66.98 24.88 2.82
CA LEU A 175 66.18 24.86 1.60
C LEU A 175 66.47 23.56 0.86
N ARG A 176 65.50 22.65 0.82
CA ARG A 176 65.65 21.38 0.12
C ARG A 176 65.22 21.54 -1.34
N LEU A 177 66.20 21.52 -2.25
CA LEU A 177 65.92 21.42 -3.67
C LEU A 177 65.61 19.96 -4.04
N ILE A 178 64.46 19.73 -4.66
CA ILE A 178 64.06 18.41 -5.18
C ILE A 178 64.12 18.49 -6.70
N ALA A 179 64.92 17.62 -7.30
CA ALA A 179 65.07 17.51 -8.74
C ALA A 179 64.77 16.07 -9.20
N PRO A 180 64.29 15.86 -10.44
CA PRO A 180 63.99 14.53 -10.97
C PRO A 180 65.24 13.66 -11.18
N ARG A 181 66.44 14.26 -11.19
CA ARG A 181 67.74 13.57 -11.28
C ARG A 181 68.80 14.29 -10.45
N SER A 182 69.96 13.65 -10.27
CA SER A 182 71.15 14.32 -9.75
C SER A 182 71.50 15.53 -10.63
N LEU A 183 71.67 16.69 -9.98
CA LEU A 183 71.99 17.95 -10.64
C LEU A 183 73.46 17.98 -11.02
N HIS A 184 73.76 18.45 -12.23
CA HIS A 184 75.15 18.75 -12.61
C HIS A 184 75.66 19.94 -11.78
N PRO A 185 76.96 20.03 -11.45
CA PRO A 185 77.52 21.16 -10.72
C PRO A 185 77.14 22.54 -11.30
N ASP A 186 77.07 22.66 -12.63
CA ASP A 186 76.72 23.90 -13.32
C ASP A 186 75.24 24.27 -13.13
N GLU A 187 74.35 23.28 -13.09
CA GLU A 187 72.92 23.47 -12.85
C GLU A 187 72.64 23.84 -11.40
N LEU A 188 73.36 23.21 -10.45
CA LEU A 188 73.28 23.56 -9.04
C LEU A 188 73.76 25.00 -8.81
N ALA A 189 74.86 25.41 -9.46
CA ALA A 189 75.36 26.78 -9.42
C ALA A 189 74.33 27.76 -10.02
N ALA A 190 73.73 27.43 -11.17
CA ALA A 190 72.68 28.25 -11.78
C ALA A 190 71.44 28.38 -10.88
N CYS A 191 71.00 27.31 -10.23
CA CYS A 191 69.93 27.33 -9.22
C CYS A 191 70.28 28.22 -8.03
N ARG A 192 71.48 28.07 -7.44
CA ARG A 192 71.93 28.90 -6.32
C ARG A 192 71.95 30.38 -6.70
N MET A 193 72.49 30.72 -7.87
CA MET A 193 72.52 32.09 -8.37
C MET A 193 71.12 32.67 -8.60
N ALA A 194 70.21 31.89 -9.21
CA ALA A 194 68.84 32.33 -9.46
C ALA A 194 68.07 32.55 -8.16
N LEU A 195 68.21 31.66 -7.18
CA LEU A 195 67.60 31.78 -5.86
C LEU A 195 68.19 32.94 -5.04
N ALA A 196 69.52 33.10 -5.08
CA ALA A 196 70.19 34.19 -4.39
C ALA A 196 69.75 35.57 -4.89
N ARG A 197 69.46 35.69 -6.19
CA ARG A 197 68.92 36.93 -6.79
C ARG A 197 67.55 37.30 -6.23
N VAL A 198 66.71 36.31 -5.93
CA VAL A 198 65.32 36.53 -5.47
C VAL A 198 65.23 36.68 -3.95
N LEU A 199 66.06 35.93 -3.21
CA LEU A 199 66.09 35.91 -1.74
C LEU A 199 67.10 36.93 -1.15
N GLY A 200 67.97 37.50 -1.99
CA GLY A 200 68.98 38.50 -1.59
C GLY A 200 70.22 37.93 -0.89
N ARG A 201 70.29 36.59 -0.69
CA ARG A 201 71.42 35.85 -0.09
C ARG A 201 71.50 34.45 -0.68
N GLU A 202 72.68 33.85 -0.67
CA GLU A 202 72.88 32.47 -1.15
C GLU A 202 72.28 31.46 -0.16
N PRO A 203 71.23 30.71 -0.54
CA PRO A 203 70.61 29.76 0.36
C PRO A 203 71.49 28.52 0.56
N PRO A 204 71.57 27.95 1.77
CA PRO A 204 72.17 26.64 1.97
C PRO A 204 71.28 25.56 1.31
N LEU A 205 71.73 25.05 0.14
CA LEU A 205 71.13 23.94 -0.62
C LEU A 205 71.96 22.67 -0.48
#